data_AF-A0A640VIH9-F1
#
_entry.id   AF-A0A640VIH9-F1
#
_cell.length_a   1.000
_cell.length_b   1.000
_cell.length_c   1.000
_cell.angle_alpha   90.00
_cell.angle_beta   90.00
_cell.angle_gamma   90.00
#
_symmetry.space_group_name_H-M   'P 1'
#
loop_
_entity.id
_entity.type
_entity.pdbx_description
1 polymer ?
#
loop_
_entity_poly.entity_id
_entity_poly.type
_entity_poly.pdbx_seq_one_letter_code
_entity_poly.pdbx_strand_id
1 'polypeptide(L)'
;MQAGSSRRSRLLTLAALATSFGTMSGAARAHSAERHCAAVIASVEEAGFVDTVTVTCENGAAVMSSDTYPDHEMMTGIVGTNEQVPVPAPGYDAPIPLTPVLGTRPQTRDAALGVAVNGVPIFDYTGGGEMTEEDLYHHQTQHDTLQTQQLDVCGGHAGRGDDYHYHVKPVCMIAQMENAGENAIIGWAFDGFPIYGDNNPDGTAIPNGVLDVCNGQPDATFGYRYHTSQGAPYIVQCLMGEVADIRELPRVSPLVDSQTGRDTDPGRPPRGGVENLVFTEVPAGTRSMDYSYQDQAYYIRYIRSDTPDCYLFETRTVTNGGDVVTGEYCR
;
A
#
# COMPACT_ATOMS: atom_id res chain seq x y z
N MET A 1 -16.04 -23.47 95.68
CA MET A 1 -15.60 -22.06 95.65
C MET A 1 -14.23 -22.00 94.98
N GLN A 2 -14.09 -21.05 94.05
CA GLN A 2 -12.87 -20.60 93.34
C GLN A 2 -12.21 -21.64 92.41
N ALA A 3 -12.49 -21.67 91.11
CA ALA A 3 -12.25 -20.68 90.03
C ALA A 3 -10.79 -20.64 89.54
N GLY A 4 -10.60 -20.71 88.22
CA GLY A 4 -9.41 -20.14 87.57
C GLY A 4 -8.71 -21.00 86.54
N SER A 5 -9.40 -21.32 85.45
CA SER A 5 -8.79 -21.74 84.17
C SER A 5 -7.98 -20.60 83.56
N SER A 6 -6.73 -20.87 83.13
CA SER A 6 -6.10 -20.22 81.98
C SER A 6 -4.78 -20.92 81.61
N ARG A 7 -4.85 -21.92 80.72
CA ARG A 7 -3.68 -22.40 79.97
C ARG A 7 -3.42 -21.41 78.83
N ARG A 8 -2.38 -20.59 78.96
CA ARG A 8 -1.87 -19.76 77.87
C ARG A 8 -1.21 -20.67 76.83
N SER A 9 -1.92 -20.93 75.73
CA SER A 9 -1.34 -21.53 74.53
C SER A 9 -0.45 -20.48 73.86
N ARG A 10 0.87 -20.71 73.80
CA ARG A 10 1.79 -19.90 73.00
C ARG A 10 1.58 -20.30 71.54
N LEU A 11 0.88 -19.49 70.76
CA LEU A 11 0.97 -19.57 69.31
C LEU A 11 2.39 -19.13 68.92
N LEU A 12 3.20 -20.08 68.44
CA LEU A 12 4.34 -19.75 67.60
C LEU A 12 3.79 -19.36 66.23
N THR A 13 3.81 -18.07 65.94
CA THR A 13 3.60 -17.55 64.59
C THR A 13 4.84 -17.91 63.76
N LEU A 14 4.79 -19.01 63.00
CA LEU A 14 5.76 -19.23 61.92
C LEU A 14 5.50 -18.15 60.87
N ALA A 15 6.39 -17.16 60.78
CA ALA A 15 6.47 -16.28 59.63
C ALA A 15 6.96 -17.12 58.44
N ALA A 16 6.04 -17.58 57.60
CA ALA A 16 6.38 -18.11 56.30
C ALA A 16 6.89 -16.93 55.45
N LEU A 17 8.21 -16.84 55.27
CA LEU A 17 8.79 -16.07 54.16
C LEU A 17 8.35 -16.76 52.87
N ALA A 18 7.22 -16.31 52.32
CA ALA A 18 6.89 -16.56 50.93
C ALA A 18 7.91 -15.77 50.11
N THR A 19 8.99 -16.45 49.71
CA THR A 19 9.82 -15.99 48.60
C THR A 19 8.95 -16.10 47.36
N SER A 20 8.29 -15.00 47.02
CA SER A 20 7.71 -14.79 45.71
C SER A 20 8.86 -14.85 44.70
N PHE A 21 9.12 -16.05 44.18
CA PHE A 21 9.73 -16.19 42.88
C PHE A 21 8.81 -15.45 41.92
N GLY A 22 9.20 -14.22 41.59
CA GLY A 22 8.65 -13.51 40.46
C GLY A 22 8.87 -14.39 39.26
N THR A 23 7.83 -15.10 38.84
CA THR A 23 7.74 -15.54 37.46
C THR A 23 7.71 -14.26 36.65
N MET A 24 8.87 -13.82 36.17
CA MET A 24 8.94 -12.98 34.99
C MET A 24 8.33 -13.83 33.88
N SER A 25 7.00 -13.76 33.77
CA SER A 25 6.32 -14.17 32.56
C SER A 25 6.97 -13.35 31.45
N GLY A 26 7.82 -14.02 30.66
CA GLY A 26 8.22 -13.56 29.34
C GLY A 26 6.99 -13.62 28.44
N ALA A 27 5.99 -12.79 28.74
CA ALA A 27 4.96 -12.42 27.80
C ALA A 27 5.62 -11.41 26.85
N ALA A 28 5.51 -11.72 25.55
CA ALA A 28 5.86 -10.90 24.39
C ALA A 28 6.40 -9.50 24.70
N ARG A 29 7.63 -9.21 24.27
CA ARG A 29 8.07 -7.82 24.12
C ARG A 29 7.17 -7.17 23.06
N ALA A 30 6.03 -6.62 23.48
CA ALA A 30 5.19 -5.75 22.68
C ALA A 30 6.10 -4.80 21.91
N HIS A 31 6.02 -4.85 20.59
CA HIS A 31 6.83 -4.04 19.69
C HIS A 31 6.65 -2.57 20.05
N SER A 32 7.72 -1.94 20.55
CA SER A 32 7.64 -0.53 20.99
C SER A 32 7.61 0.37 19.78
N ALA A 33 7.05 1.57 19.93
CA ALA A 33 7.05 2.58 18.85
C ALA A 33 8.46 2.82 18.27
N GLU A 34 9.50 2.80 19.12
CA GLU A 34 10.90 2.90 18.69
C GLU A 34 11.34 1.73 17.80
N ARG A 35 10.96 0.49 18.14
CA ARG A 35 11.27 -0.69 17.30
C ARG A 35 10.46 -0.69 16.01
N HIS A 36 9.26 -0.12 16.05
CA HIS A 36 8.41 0.04 14.87
C HIS A 36 9.01 1.01 13.89
N CYS A 37 9.39 2.19 14.38
CA CYS A 37 10.10 3.17 13.60
C CYS A 37 11.36 2.58 12.96
N ALA A 38 12.17 1.87 13.75
CA ALA A 38 13.36 1.20 13.25
C ALA A 38 13.06 0.14 12.18
N ALA A 39 11.94 -0.59 12.29
CA ALA A 39 11.53 -1.56 11.29
C ALA A 39 11.08 -0.91 9.98
N VAL A 40 10.36 0.22 10.02
CA VAL A 40 9.98 0.96 8.80
C VAL A 40 11.22 1.50 8.11
N ILE A 41 12.13 2.15 8.86
CA ILE A 41 13.41 2.65 8.33
C ILE A 41 14.21 1.52 7.69
N ALA A 42 14.43 0.42 8.44
CA ALA A 42 15.18 -0.73 7.94
C ALA A 42 14.54 -1.36 6.70
N SER A 43 13.21 -1.41 6.61
CA SER A 43 12.54 -1.99 5.44
C SER A 43 12.84 -1.24 4.13
N VAL A 44 13.05 0.08 4.19
CA VAL A 44 13.45 0.90 3.03
C VAL A 44 14.96 0.82 2.79
N GLU A 45 15.75 0.91 3.86
CA GLU A 45 17.22 0.86 3.80
C GLU A 45 17.73 -0.48 3.25
N GLU A 46 17.25 -1.59 3.80
CA GLU A 46 17.66 -2.94 3.39
C GLU A 46 17.11 -3.32 2.01
N ALA A 47 16.01 -2.71 1.58
CA ALA A 47 15.48 -2.89 0.23
C ALA A 47 16.26 -2.12 -0.84
N GLY A 48 17.06 -1.11 -0.45
CA GLY A 48 17.85 -0.29 -1.38
C GLY A 48 17.10 0.89 -2.00
N PHE A 49 16.03 1.38 -1.36
CA PHE A 49 15.21 2.49 -1.89
C PHE A 49 15.46 3.85 -1.22
N VAL A 50 16.59 4.02 -0.53
CA VAL A 50 16.93 5.25 0.22
C VAL A 50 17.12 6.49 -0.65
N ASP A 51 17.35 6.32 -1.94
CA ASP A 51 17.52 7.42 -2.90
C ASP A 51 16.18 8.01 -3.36
N THR A 52 15.09 7.25 -3.27
CA THR A 52 13.74 7.65 -3.71
C THR A 52 12.75 7.80 -2.55
N VAL A 53 13.05 7.20 -1.39
CA VAL A 53 12.17 7.18 -0.23
C VAL A 53 12.91 7.66 1.01
N THR A 54 12.30 8.59 1.74
CA THR A 54 12.78 9.03 3.05
C THR A 54 11.80 8.64 4.14
N VAL A 55 12.32 8.26 5.32
CA VAL A 55 11.49 7.88 6.47
C VAL A 55 11.84 8.76 7.65
N THR A 56 10.86 9.48 8.19
CA THR A 56 11.01 10.30 9.40
C THR A 56 10.00 9.86 10.46
N CYS A 57 10.45 9.60 11.68
CA CYS A 57 9.56 9.20 12.77
C CYS A 57 9.24 10.37 13.68
N GLU A 58 7.97 10.77 13.70
CA GLU A 58 7.47 11.88 14.50
C GLU A 58 6.00 11.70 14.84
N ASN A 59 5.54 12.34 15.92
CA ASN A 59 4.11 12.41 16.27
C ASN A 59 3.39 11.04 16.36
N GLY A 60 4.12 9.96 16.66
CA GLY A 60 3.55 8.60 16.77
C GLY A 60 3.44 7.84 15.45
N ALA A 61 3.98 8.37 14.35
CA ALA A 61 4.04 7.71 13.05
C ALA A 61 5.49 7.66 12.50
N ALA A 62 5.77 6.69 11.64
CA ALA A 62 6.85 6.80 10.65
C ALA A 62 6.24 7.36 9.36
N VAL A 63 6.66 8.54 8.94
CA VAL A 63 6.24 9.18 7.69
C VAL A 63 7.20 8.76 6.60
N MET A 64 6.71 7.96 5.65
CA MET A 64 7.46 7.56 4.46
C MET A 64 7.11 8.50 3.32
N SER A 65 8.07 9.32 2.88
CA SER A 65 7.89 10.36 1.87
C SER A 65 8.55 9.98 0.55
N SER A 66 7.84 10.15 -0.57
CA SER A 66 8.29 9.82 -1.93
C SER A 66 7.60 10.68 -2.99
N ASP A 67 7.79 10.34 -4.27
CA ASP A 67 7.07 10.92 -5.41
C ASP A 67 6.13 9.91 -6.13
N THR A 68 5.87 8.76 -5.50
CA THR A 68 5.06 7.65 -6.04
C THR A 68 5.52 7.07 -7.37
N TYR A 69 6.70 7.43 -7.88
CA TYR A 69 7.13 7.11 -9.25
C TYR A 69 8.27 6.07 -9.24
N PRO A 70 8.00 4.80 -9.56
CA PRO A 70 9.01 3.76 -9.46
C PRO A 70 10.02 3.78 -10.63
N ASP A 71 11.25 3.36 -10.36
CA ASP A 71 12.30 3.14 -11.36
C ASP A 71 12.24 1.71 -11.94
N HIS A 72 11.05 1.28 -12.37
CA HIS A 72 10.87 0.02 -13.11
C HIS A 72 9.91 0.22 -14.28
N GLU A 73 9.73 -0.82 -15.08
CA GLU A 73 8.76 -0.80 -16.18
C GLU A 73 7.36 -0.47 -15.66
N MET A 74 6.64 0.42 -16.34
CA MET A 74 5.29 0.82 -15.98
C MET A 74 4.40 0.72 -17.21
N MET A 75 3.11 0.47 -17.00
CA MET A 75 2.03 0.46 -17.99
C MET A 75 2.16 -0.55 -19.14
N THR A 76 3.35 -1.05 -19.48
CA THR A 76 3.55 -1.99 -20.59
C THR A 76 2.73 -3.27 -20.39
N GLY A 77 2.04 -3.67 -21.45
CA GLY A 77 1.25 -4.90 -21.47
C GLY A 77 -0.20 -4.74 -21.00
N ILE A 78 -0.60 -3.53 -20.55
CA ILE A 78 -2.01 -3.24 -20.25
C ILE A 78 -2.84 -3.38 -21.52
N VAL A 79 -3.95 -4.12 -21.41
CA VAL A 79 -4.96 -4.25 -22.48
C VAL A 79 -6.19 -3.42 -22.15
N GLY A 80 -6.66 -3.47 -20.90
CA GLY A 80 -7.79 -2.70 -20.39
C GLY A 80 -7.39 -1.31 -19.90
N THR A 81 -6.80 -0.47 -20.75
CA THR A 81 -6.33 0.86 -20.30
C THR A 81 -7.49 1.77 -19.87
N ASN A 82 -7.29 2.52 -18.79
CA ASN A 82 -8.14 3.64 -18.35
C ASN A 82 -7.72 4.99 -18.96
N GLU A 83 -6.72 4.98 -19.86
CA GLU A 83 -6.13 6.17 -20.48
C GLU A 83 -5.60 7.19 -19.45
N GLN A 84 -5.01 6.71 -18.36
CA GLN A 84 -4.20 7.50 -17.41
C GLN A 84 -2.72 7.16 -17.59
N VAL A 85 -1.83 8.05 -17.17
CA VAL A 85 -0.37 7.82 -17.22
C VAL A 85 0.25 8.10 -15.87
N PRO A 86 1.33 7.40 -15.48
CA PRO A 86 1.99 7.67 -14.23
C PRO A 86 2.72 9.01 -14.34
N VAL A 87 2.54 9.90 -13.38
CA VAL A 87 3.12 11.24 -13.27
C VAL A 87 3.62 11.40 -11.84
N PRO A 88 4.90 11.79 -11.62
CA PRO A 88 5.43 11.95 -10.26
C PRO A 88 4.55 12.86 -9.40
N ALA A 89 4.37 12.47 -8.13
CA ALA A 89 3.65 13.20 -7.10
C ALA A 89 4.59 13.52 -5.91
N PRO A 90 5.57 14.42 -6.08
CA PRO A 90 6.51 14.76 -5.01
C PRO A 90 5.81 15.21 -3.73
N GLY A 91 6.32 14.78 -2.58
CA GLY A 91 5.72 15.10 -1.29
C GLY A 91 4.52 14.22 -0.93
N TYR A 92 4.41 13.04 -1.53
CA TYR A 92 3.49 12.02 -1.07
C TYR A 92 3.98 11.44 0.25
N ASP A 93 3.35 11.87 1.34
CA ASP A 93 3.66 11.45 2.70
C ASP A 93 2.71 10.34 3.15
N ALA A 94 3.25 9.17 3.44
CA ALA A 94 2.55 8.00 3.96
C ALA A 94 2.83 7.81 5.46
N PRO A 95 1.90 8.20 6.36
CA PRO A 95 2.09 8.01 7.79
C PRO A 95 1.74 6.57 8.21
N ILE A 96 2.71 5.88 8.80
CA ILE A 96 2.58 4.52 9.33
C ILE A 96 2.50 4.59 10.87
N PRO A 97 1.36 4.29 11.51
CA PRO A 97 1.23 4.29 12.96
C PRO A 97 2.26 3.37 13.65
N LEU A 98 3.01 3.90 14.62
CA LEU A 98 4.06 3.14 15.31
C LEU A 98 3.52 2.19 16.40
N THR A 99 2.26 2.36 16.78
CA THR A 99 1.57 1.53 17.77
C THR A 99 0.23 1.07 17.20
N PRO A 100 0.24 0.15 16.20
CA PRO A 100 -0.98 -0.32 15.59
C PRO A 100 -1.85 -1.06 16.62
N VAL A 101 -3.15 -0.88 16.54
CA VAL A 101 -4.14 -1.59 17.38
C VAL A 101 -5.00 -2.42 16.45
N LEU A 102 -4.98 -3.74 16.64
CA LEU A 102 -5.83 -4.63 15.86
C LEU A 102 -7.31 -4.38 16.20
N GLY A 103 -8.09 -4.04 15.19
CA GLY A 103 -9.53 -3.85 15.28
C GLY A 103 -10.31 -5.16 15.21
N THR A 104 -11.63 -5.04 15.09
CA THR A 104 -12.55 -6.19 15.05
C THR A 104 -13.39 -6.24 13.77
N ARG A 105 -13.28 -5.24 12.90
CA ARG A 105 -14.00 -5.15 11.63
C ARG A 105 -13.07 -4.61 10.56
N PRO A 106 -13.19 -5.09 9.31
CA PRO A 106 -12.42 -4.55 8.20
C PRO A 106 -12.87 -3.13 7.87
N GLN A 107 -11.95 -2.31 7.40
CA GLN A 107 -12.20 -0.97 6.90
C GLN A 107 -11.75 -0.87 5.44
N THR A 108 -12.62 -0.33 4.59
CA THR A 108 -12.38 -0.19 3.14
C THR A 108 -12.29 1.28 2.76
N ARG A 109 -11.69 1.57 1.60
CA ARG A 109 -11.63 2.90 1.00
C ARG A 109 -11.34 2.77 -0.48
N ASP A 110 -11.95 3.62 -1.29
CA ASP A 110 -11.56 3.81 -2.71
C ASP A 110 -10.30 4.69 -2.82
N ALA A 111 -9.17 4.16 -2.36
CA ALA A 111 -7.81 4.73 -2.42
C ALA A 111 -6.79 3.78 -1.77
N ALA A 112 -5.50 4.15 -1.81
CA ALA A 112 -4.41 3.42 -1.19
C ALA A 112 -4.72 2.93 0.25
N LEU A 113 -4.48 1.65 0.50
CA LEU A 113 -4.55 1.03 1.83
C LEU A 113 -3.17 0.98 2.48
N GLY A 114 -2.11 1.16 1.71
CA GLY A 114 -0.75 1.22 2.21
C GLY A 114 0.20 1.76 1.18
N VAL A 115 1.49 1.53 1.42
CA VAL A 115 2.58 2.01 0.58
C VAL A 115 3.70 0.97 0.59
N ALA A 116 4.26 0.71 -0.60
CA ALA A 116 5.39 -0.19 -0.78
C ALA A 116 6.69 0.46 -0.32
N VAL A 117 7.73 -0.33 -0.06
CA VAL A 117 9.04 0.17 0.41
C VAL A 117 9.77 1.06 -0.60
N ASN A 118 9.34 1.07 -1.87
CA ASN A 118 9.81 2.02 -2.90
C ASN A 118 8.95 3.30 -2.99
N GLY A 119 8.01 3.52 -2.06
CA GLY A 119 7.17 4.71 -1.99
C GLY A 119 5.90 4.66 -2.85
N VAL A 120 5.69 3.58 -3.62
CA VAL A 120 4.51 3.44 -4.47
C VAL A 120 3.28 3.04 -3.64
N PRO A 121 2.12 3.70 -3.79
CA PRO A 121 0.90 3.32 -3.10
C PRO A 121 0.43 1.89 -3.44
N ILE A 122 -0.24 1.26 -2.47
CA ILE A 122 -0.84 -0.07 -2.61
C ILE A 122 -2.35 0.06 -2.43
N PHE A 123 -3.12 -0.35 -3.44
CA PHE A 123 -4.58 -0.34 -3.45
C PHE A 123 -5.11 -1.77 -3.27
N ASP A 124 -6.41 -1.89 -3.00
CA ASP A 124 -7.09 -3.18 -3.13
C ASP A 124 -7.12 -3.64 -4.60
N TYR A 125 -7.51 -4.88 -4.89
CA TYR A 125 -7.43 -5.43 -6.25
C TYR A 125 -8.43 -4.82 -7.26
N THR A 126 -9.36 -3.98 -6.81
CA THR A 126 -10.42 -3.41 -7.65
C THR A 126 -10.01 -2.08 -8.30
N GLY A 127 -10.52 -1.81 -9.50
CA GLY A 127 -10.17 -0.62 -10.29
C GLY A 127 -10.99 0.63 -9.97
N GLY A 128 -11.80 0.61 -8.91
CA GLY A 128 -12.56 1.77 -8.45
C GLY A 128 -13.94 1.43 -7.89
N GLY A 129 -14.43 2.31 -7.03
CA GLY A 129 -15.63 2.12 -6.24
C GLY A 129 -15.32 1.42 -4.92
N GLU A 130 -15.61 2.10 -3.81
CA GLU A 130 -15.36 1.56 -2.47
C GLU A 130 -16.18 0.28 -2.25
N MET A 131 -15.49 -0.84 -1.99
CA MET A 131 -16.14 -2.08 -1.55
C MET A 131 -16.82 -1.84 -0.20
N THR A 132 -18.05 -2.33 -0.05
CA THR A 132 -18.68 -2.45 1.27
C THR A 132 -18.03 -3.59 2.06
N GLU A 133 -18.25 -3.65 3.38
CA GLU A 133 -17.80 -4.81 4.18
C GLU A 133 -18.38 -6.14 3.67
N GLU A 134 -19.58 -6.13 3.07
CA GLU A 134 -20.20 -7.32 2.47
C GLU A 134 -19.50 -7.72 1.17
N ASP A 135 -19.12 -6.75 0.35
CA ASP A 135 -18.45 -7.00 -0.93
C ASP A 135 -17.10 -7.70 -0.76
N LEU A 136 -16.40 -7.50 0.37
CA LEU A 136 -15.14 -8.18 0.69
C LEU A 136 -15.24 -9.71 0.70
N TYR A 137 -16.43 -10.25 0.97
CA TYR A 137 -16.68 -11.69 1.02
C TYR A 137 -17.13 -12.26 -0.33
N HIS A 138 -17.14 -11.44 -1.37
CA HIS A 138 -17.50 -11.80 -2.73
C HIS A 138 -16.45 -11.31 -3.73
N HIS A 139 -15.98 -12.18 -4.62
CA HIS A 139 -15.00 -11.77 -5.62
C HIS A 139 -15.65 -10.84 -6.66
N GLN A 140 -15.20 -9.58 -6.69
CA GLN A 140 -15.66 -8.53 -7.58
C GLN A 140 -15.03 -8.65 -8.97
N THR A 141 -15.28 -9.77 -9.66
CA THR A 141 -14.65 -10.11 -10.96
C THR A 141 -14.75 -9.04 -12.05
N GLN A 142 -15.82 -8.23 -12.05
CA GLN A 142 -16.00 -7.14 -13.02
C GLN A 142 -15.17 -5.89 -12.71
N HIS A 143 -14.68 -5.78 -11.47
CA HIS A 143 -13.85 -4.67 -11.00
C HIS A 143 -12.40 -5.10 -10.75
N ASP A 144 -12.10 -6.40 -10.74
CA ASP A 144 -10.77 -6.96 -10.58
C ASP A 144 -9.82 -6.47 -11.69
N THR A 145 -8.85 -5.64 -11.33
CA THR A 145 -7.91 -5.00 -12.26
C THR A 145 -7.05 -6.01 -13.02
N LEU A 146 -6.71 -7.14 -12.41
CA LEU A 146 -5.97 -8.21 -13.06
C LEU A 146 -6.85 -8.93 -14.10
N GLN A 147 -8.09 -9.28 -13.75
CA GLN A 147 -9.00 -9.97 -14.67
C GLN A 147 -9.46 -9.07 -15.82
N THR A 148 -9.63 -7.78 -15.54
CA THR A 148 -9.97 -6.76 -16.55
C THR A 148 -8.74 -6.24 -17.30
N GLN A 149 -7.56 -6.84 -17.06
CA GLN A 149 -6.31 -6.61 -17.80
C GLN A 149 -5.84 -5.15 -17.75
N GLN A 150 -6.08 -4.47 -16.63
CA GLN A 150 -5.72 -3.07 -16.40
C GLN A 150 -4.32 -2.91 -15.82
N LEU A 151 -3.66 -3.99 -15.44
CA LEU A 151 -2.34 -3.99 -14.81
C LEU A 151 -1.24 -4.26 -15.81
N ASP A 152 -0.10 -3.63 -15.59
CA ASP A 152 1.13 -3.89 -16.30
C ASP A 152 1.82 -5.18 -15.81
N VAL A 153 2.97 -5.47 -16.42
CA VAL A 153 3.81 -6.63 -16.07
C VAL A 153 4.37 -6.59 -14.64
N CYS A 154 4.31 -5.45 -13.97
CA CYS A 154 4.83 -5.23 -12.62
C CYS A 154 3.74 -5.29 -11.54
N GLY A 155 2.47 -5.44 -11.92
CA GLY A 155 1.34 -5.60 -11.02
C GLY A 155 0.66 -4.29 -10.60
N GLY A 156 0.92 -3.21 -11.34
CA GLY A 156 0.33 -1.90 -11.08
C GLY A 156 -0.17 -1.20 -12.33
N HIS A 157 -0.74 -0.01 -12.14
CA HIS A 157 -1.10 0.89 -13.22
C HIS A 157 -1.21 2.34 -12.72
N ALA A 158 -1.49 3.27 -13.62
CA ALA A 158 -1.83 4.64 -13.26
C ALA A 158 -3.35 4.81 -13.08
N GLY A 159 -3.79 5.49 -12.03
CA GLY A 159 -5.20 5.83 -11.79
C GLY A 159 -5.50 7.32 -11.93
N ARG A 160 -6.64 7.75 -11.37
CA ARG A 160 -7.18 9.11 -11.52
C ARG A 160 -6.26 10.22 -10.98
N GLY A 161 -5.37 9.91 -10.03
CA GLY A 161 -4.37 10.85 -9.54
C GLY A 161 -3.19 11.06 -10.51
N ASP A 162 -3.23 10.39 -11.67
CA ASP A 162 -2.09 10.10 -12.52
C ASP A 162 -0.92 9.51 -11.69
N ASP A 163 -1.21 8.82 -10.59
CA ASP A 163 -0.24 8.12 -9.76
C ASP A 163 -0.15 6.66 -10.16
N TYR A 164 1.08 6.13 -10.21
CA TYR A 164 1.28 4.70 -10.33
C TYR A 164 1.03 4.02 -8.99
N HIS A 165 0.31 2.89 -8.98
CA HIS A 165 0.08 2.09 -7.77
C HIS A 165 -0.12 0.61 -8.07
N TYR A 166 0.13 -0.22 -7.07
CA TYR A 166 -0.03 -1.67 -7.19
C TYR A 166 -1.43 -2.12 -6.73
N HIS A 167 -2.00 -3.07 -7.48
CA HIS A 167 -3.23 -3.79 -7.13
C HIS A 167 -3.00 -5.28 -6.83
N VAL A 168 -1.81 -5.78 -7.17
CA VAL A 168 -1.37 -7.15 -6.89
C VAL A 168 0.08 -7.14 -6.41
N LYS A 169 0.69 -8.32 -6.23
CA LYS A 169 2.10 -8.46 -5.86
C LYS A 169 3.02 -7.56 -6.73
N PRO A 170 3.79 -6.63 -6.14
CA PRO A 170 4.72 -5.75 -6.86
C PRO A 170 5.97 -6.48 -7.39
N VAL A 171 5.81 -7.30 -8.43
CA VAL A 171 6.87 -8.25 -8.85
C VAL A 171 8.16 -7.58 -9.28
N CYS A 172 8.09 -6.42 -9.96
CA CYS A 172 9.28 -5.70 -10.40
C CYS A 172 10.00 -5.00 -9.25
N MET A 173 9.26 -4.35 -8.34
CA MET A 173 9.84 -3.75 -7.13
C MET A 173 10.53 -4.81 -6.27
N ILE A 174 9.87 -5.96 -6.03
CA ILE A 174 10.46 -7.07 -5.28
C ILE A 174 11.73 -7.60 -5.96
N ALA A 175 11.76 -7.66 -7.30
CA ALA A 175 12.95 -8.08 -8.04
C ALA A 175 14.12 -7.08 -7.95
N GLN A 176 13.86 -5.81 -7.63
CA GLN A 176 14.86 -4.77 -7.41
C GLN A 176 15.38 -4.70 -5.98
N MET A 177 14.62 -5.21 -5.00
CA MET A 177 15.00 -5.17 -3.59
C MET A 177 16.35 -5.85 -3.34
N GLU A 178 17.27 -5.17 -2.67
CA GLU A 178 18.57 -5.75 -2.30
C GLU A 178 18.44 -6.91 -1.30
N ASN A 179 17.46 -6.83 -0.40
CA ASN A 179 17.12 -7.86 0.58
C ASN A 179 15.97 -8.79 0.14
N ALA A 180 15.66 -8.88 -1.16
CA ALA A 180 14.58 -9.72 -1.67
C ALA A 180 14.59 -11.12 -1.05
N GLY A 181 13.49 -11.49 -0.39
CA GLY A 181 13.40 -12.73 0.36
C GLY A 181 12.08 -12.85 1.13
N GLU A 182 11.84 -14.01 1.72
CA GLU A 182 10.55 -14.34 2.36
C GLU A 182 10.26 -13.50 3.61
N ASN A 183 11.31 -13.07 4.32
CA ASN A 183 11.22 -12.22 5.50
C ASN A 183 11.27 -10.72 5.18
N ALA A 184 11.38 -10.33 3.92
CA ALA A 184 11.43 -8.93 3.54
C ALA A 184 10.02 -8.31 3.65
N ILE A 185 9.94 -7.17 4.33
CA ILE A 185 8.73 -6.34 4.33
C ILE A 185 8.69 -5.62 2.98
N ILE A 186 7.63 -5.84 2.21
CA ILE A 186 7.47 -5.22 0.88
C ILE A 186 6.68 -3.90 0.94
N GLY A 187 6.03 -3.62 2.07
CA GLY A 187 5.28 -2.40 2.29
C GLY A 187 4.65 -2.34 3.67
N TRP A 188 3.96 -1.25 3.94
CA TRP A 188 3.25 -0.99 5.19
C TRP A 188 1.83 -0.53 4.90
N ALA A 189 0.86 -1.12 5.58
CA ALA A 189 -0.51 -0.66 5.54
C ALA A 189 -0.68 0.58 6.43
N PHE A 190 -1.66 1.42 6.10
CA PHE A 190 -1.91 2.68 6.82
C PHE A 190 -2.46 2.50 8.24
N ASP A 191 -2.79 1.27 8.64
CA ASP A 191 -3.10 0.92 10.01
C ASP A 191 -1.86 0.50 10.84
N GLY A 192 -0.68 0.49 10.22
CA GLY A 192 0.62 0.24 10.85
C GLY A 192 1.09 -1.20 10.77
N PHE A 193 0.37 -2.12 10.12
CA PHE A 193 0.85 -3.50 9.97
C PHE A 193 1.71 -3.68 8.71
N PRO A 194 2.77 -4.51 8.78
CA PRO A 194 3.61 -4.78 7.62
C PRO A 194 2.90 -5.65 6.58
N ILE A 195 3.33 -5.53 5.33
CA ILE A 195 2.92 -6.34 4.20
C ILE A 195 4.13 -7.18 3.76
N TYR A 196 3.94 -8.49 3.67
CA TYR A 196 4.95 -9.46 3.21
C TYR A 196 4.57 -10.09 1.87
N GLY A 197 5.48 -10.87 1.29
CA GLY A 197 5.22 -11.71 0.12
C GLY A 197 4.28 -12.90 0.38
N ASP A 198 4.28 -13.87 -0.54
CA ASP A 198 3.32 -14.99 -0.55
C ASP A 198 3.51 -16.02 0.58
N ASN A 199 4.71 -16.07 1.17
CA ASN A 199 5.07 -17.02 2.22
C ASN A 199 5.18 -16.32 3.58
N ASN A 200 5.24 -17.13 4.64
CA ASN A 200 5.58 -16.63 5.96
C ASN A 200 7.05 -16.15 5.99
N PRO A 201 7.40 -15.23 6.91
CA PRO A 201 8.78 -14.76 7.06
C PRO A 201 9.83 -15.85 7.35
N ASP A 202 9.41 -17.04 7.82
CA ASP A 202 10.30 -18.19 8.00
C ASP A 202 10.48 -19.05 6.73
N GLY A 203 9.88 -18.62 5.61
CA GLY A 203 9.88 -19.29 4.31
C GLY A 203 8.85 -20.41 4.17
N THR A 204 8.00 -20.65 5.18
CA THR A 204 6.93 -21.66 5.04
C THR A 204 5.78 -21.13 4.18
N ALA A 205 5.25 -22.00 3.31
CA ALA A 205 4.10 -21.64 2.48
C ALA A 205 2.85 -21.37 3.32
N ILE A 206 2.06 -20.38 2.92
CA ILE A 206 0.76 -20.08 3.53
C ILE A 206 -0.31 -20.91 2.80
N PRO A 207 -1.00 -21.85 3.48
CA PRO A 207 -2.06 -22.62 2.85
C PRO A 207 -3.27 -21.76 2.47
N ASN A 208 -3.98 -22.17 1.42
CA ASN A 208 -5.23 -21.52 1.01
C ASN A 208 -6.24 -21.46 2.17
N GLY A 209 -6.87 -20.28 2.34
CA GLY A 209 -7.88 -20.04 3.37
C GLY A 209 -7.32 -19.76 4.77
N VAL A 210 -5.99 -19.62 4.93
CA VAL A 210 -5.38 -19.18 6.19
C VAL A 210 -5.43 -17.67 6.36
N LEU A 211 -5.19 -16.92 5.28
CA LEU A 211 -5.35 -15.48 5.28
C LEU A 211 -6.83 -15.12 5.47
N ASP A 212 -7.08 -14.09 6.26
CA ASP A 212 -8.41 -13.56 6.48
C ASP A 212 -8.92 -12.75 5.27
N VAL A 213 -10.08 -12.12 5.44
CA VAL A 213 -10.72 -11.35 4.38
C VAL A 213 -9.88 -10.16 3.93
N CYS A 214 -8.96 -9.61 4.72
CA CYS A 214 -8.09 -8.51 4.30
C CYS A 214 -6.74 -8.99 3.74
N ASN A 215 -6.59 -10.29 3.49
CA ASN A 215 -5.35 -10.94 3.05
C ASN A 215 -4.25 -10.93 4.12
N GLY A 216 -4.61 -10.99 5.40
CA GLY A 216 -3.63 -11.01 6.50
C GLY A 216 -3.85 -12.12 7.52
N GLN A 217 -2.95 -12.16 8.51
CA GLN A 217 -2.94 -13.16 9.58
C GLN A 217 -2.20 -12.63 10.84
N PRO A 218 -2.35 -13.27 12.01
CA PRO A 218 -1.62 -12.89 13.22
C PRO A 218 -0.10 -12.91 13.04
N ASP A 219 0.58 -11.95 13.68
CA ASP A 219 2.03 -11.83 13.68
C ASP A 219 2.59 -11.79 15.11
N ALA A 220 3.70 -12.48 15.37
CA ALA A 220 4.29 -12.54 16.70
C ALA A 220 5.03 -11.26 17.12
N THR A 221 5.47 -10.45 16.15
CA THR A 221 6.21 -9.21 16.35
C THR A 221 5.26 -8.01 16.36
N PHE A 222 4.47 -7.85 15.30
CA PHE A 222 3.60 -6.71 15.05
C PHE A 222 2.16 -6.94 15.52
N GLY A 223 1.80 -8.16 15.95
CA GLY A 223 0.44 -8.54 16.33
C GLY A 223 -0.38 -9.04 15.14
N TYR A 224 -0.23 -8.42 13.98
CA TYR A 224 -0.88 -8.78 12.72
C TYR A 224 0.02 -8.39 11.53
N ARG A 225 -0.16 -9.06 10.38
CA ARG A 225 0.54 -8.76 9.12
C ARG A 225 -0.34 -9.09 7.91
N TYR A 226 -0.16 -8.34 6.84
CA TYR A 226 -0.74 -8.63 5.53
C TYR A 226 0.24 -9.41 4.65
N HIS A 227 -0.28 -10.05 3.62
CA HIS A 227 0.50 -10.78 2.64
C HIS A 227 0.03 -10.47 1.21
N THR A 228 0.89 -10.76 0.23
CA THR A 228 0.45 -11.02 -1.14
C THR A 228 -0.04 -12.47 -1.26
N SER A 229 -0.77 -12.77 -2.33
CA SER A 229 -1.23 -14.12 -2.62
C SER A 229 -1.45 -14.33 -4.12
N GLN A 230 -1.51 -15.59 -4.55
CA GLN A 230 -1.66 -15.95 -5.97
C GLN A 230 -3.10 -15.80 -6.49
N GLY A 231 -4.09 -15.79 -5.59
CA GLY A 231 -5.51 -15.60 -5.91
C GLY A 231 -6.05 -14.34 -5.24
N ALA A 232 -7.23 -13.89 -5.67
CA ALA A 232 -7.88 -12.72 -5.09
C ALA A 232 -7.95 -12.85 -3.55
N PRO A 233 -7.61 -11.78 -2.81
CA PRO A 233 -7.41 -10.41 -3.30
C PRO A 233 -5.99 -10.06 -3.79
N TYR A 234 -5.08 -11.03 -3.92
CA TYR A 234 -3.69 -10.89 -4.41
C TYR A 234 -2.74 -10.04 -3.55
N ILE A 235 -3.27 -9.04 -2.85
CA ILE A 235 -2.60 -8.14 -1.92
C ILE A 235 -3.64 -7.65 -0.88
N VAL A 236 -3.27 -6.75 0.02
CA VAL A 236 -4.19 -6.17 1.02
C VAL A 236 -5.44 -5.57 0.34
N GLN A 237 -6.64 -5.92 0.82
CA GLN A 237 -7.92 -5.37 0.30
C GLN A 237 -8.74 -4.56 1.32
N CYS A 238 -8.33 -4.57 2.58
CA CYS A 238 -8.92 -3.76 3.64
C CYS A 238 -7.96 -3.61 4.82
N LEU A 239 -8.26 -2.69 5.73
CA LEU A 239 -7.51 -2.48 6.96
C LEU A 239 -8.22 -3.13 8.15
N MET A 240 -7.47 -3.94 8.91
CA MET A 240 -7.92 -4.60 10.13
C MET A 240 -7.55 -3.81 11.39
N GLY A 241 -6.55 -2.93 11.34
CA GLY A 241 -6.19 -2.07 12.46
C GLY A 241 -7.09 -0.84 12.59
N GLU A 242 -7.08 -0.23 13.77
CA GLU A 242 -7.76 1.02 14.04
C GLU A 242 -7.10 2.17 13.25
N VAL A 243 -7.94 2.96 12.56
CA VAL A 243 -7.53 4.17 11.83
C VAL A 243 -8.39 5.30 12.36
N ALA A 244 -7.79 6.42 12.78
CA ALA A 244 -8.50 7.52 13.42
C ALA A 244 -9.59 8.12 12.51
N ASP A 245 -9.23 8.44 11.26
CA ASP A 245 -10.17 8.74 10.19
C ASP A 245 -9.63 8.18 8.87
N ILE A 246 -10.27 7.13 8.37
CA ILE A 246 -9.88 6.48 7.11
C ILE A 246 -9.98 7.42 5.91
N ARG A 247 -10.82 8.47 5.97
CA ARG A 247 -10.98 9.44 4.89
C ARG A 247 -9.83 10.45 4.81
N GLU A 248 -9.13 10.67 5.92
CA GLU A 248 -7.98 11.58 5.99
C GLU A 248 -6.65 10.90 5.61
N LEU A 249 -6.67 9.59 5.36
CA LEU A 249 -5.49 8.89 4.86
C LEU A 249 -5.03 9.43 3.50
N PRO A 250 -3.73 9.39 3.20
CA PRO A 250 -3.17 10.00 2.00
C PRO A 250 -3.84 9.54 0.71
N ARG A 251 -3.94 10.48 -0.23
CA ARG A 251 -4.43 10.29 -1.60
C ARG A 251 -3.61 11.20 -2.51
N VAL A 252 -3.38 10.75 -3.73
CA VAL A 252 -2.81 11.60 -4.77
C VAL A 252 -3.96 12.32 -5.48
N SER A 253 -3.95 13.66 -5.44
CA SER A 253 -4.96 14.48 -6.12
C SER A 253 -4.77 14.44 -7.63
N PRO A 254 -5.85 14.43 -8.44
CA PRO A 254 -5.75 14.56 -9.89
C PRO A 254 -5.02 15.84 -10.29
N LEU A 255 -4.40 15.82 -11.47
CA LEU A 255 -3.88 17.03 -12.09
C LEU A 255 -5.02 17.99 -12.48
N VAL A 256 -4.75 19.28 -12.37
CA VAL A 256 -5.68 20.36 -12.76
C VAL A 256 -5.12 21.15 -13.92
N ASP A 257 -5.99 21.53 -14.85
CA ASP A 257 -5.65 22.40 -15.98
C ASP A 257 -5.22 23.78 -15.46
N SER A 258 -4.02 24.24 -15.83
CA SER A 258 -3.42 25.46 -15.28
C SER A 258 -4.16 26.75 -15.68
N GLN A 259 -4.97 26.71 -16.74
CA GLN A 259 -5.71 27.88 -17.24
C GLN A 259 -7.12 27.96 -16.64
N THR A 260 -7.77 26.81 -16.45
CA THR A 260 -9.19 26.72 -16.04
C THR A 260 -9.36 26.31 -14.58
N GLY A 261 -8.34 25.72 -13.97
CA GLY A 261 -8.37 25.16 -12.61
C GLY A 261 -9.33 23.98 -12.47
N ARG A 262 -9.65 23.29 -13.56
CA ARG A 262 -10.53 22.12 -13.57
C ARG A 262 -9.72 20.84 -13.62
N ASP A 263 -10.18 19.83 -12.89
CA ASP A 263 -9.70 18.45 -13.02
C ASP A 263 -9.81 17.97 -14.47
N THR A 264 -8.94 17.03 -14.83
CA THR A 264 -9.08 16.26 -16.07
C THR A 264 -10.36 15.42 -16.02
N ASP A 265 -11.07 15.36 -17.15
CA ASP A 265 -12.24 14.48 -17.28
C ASP A 265 -11.79 13.02 -17.11
N PRO A 266 -12.59 12.16 -16.44
CA PRO A 266 -12.27 10.73 -16.38
C PRO A 266 -12.11 10.13 -17.77
N GLY A 267 -11.08 9.31 -17.94
CA GLY A 267 -10.88 8.53 -19.15
C GLY A 267 -12.10 7.67 -19.49
N ARG A 268 -12.32 7.43 -20.78
CA ARG A 268 -13.30 6.48 -21.31
C ARG A 268 -12.54 5.26 -21.82
N PRO A 269 -12.51 4.15 -21.05
CA PRO A 269 -11.77 2.96 -21.44
C PRO A 269 -12.16 2.46 -22.85
N PRO A 270 -11.18 2.16 -23.73
CA PRO A 270 -11.43 1.57 -25.04
C PRO A 270 -12.13 0.21 -24.91
N ARG A 271 -13.31 0.08 -25.52
CA ARG A 271 -14.10 -1.16 -25.40
C ARG A 271 -13.43 -2.32 -26.12
N GLY A 272 -13.22 -3.42 -25.41
CA GLY A 272 -12.54 -4.60 -25.95
C GLY A 272 -11.01 -4.55 -25.82
N GLY A 273 -10.48 -3.50 -25.17
CA GLY A 273 -9.06 -3.36 -24.91
C GLY A 273 -8.28 -2.76 -26.08
N VAL A 274 -6.99 -2.55 -25.86
CA VAL A 274 -6.03 -1.99 -26.81
C VAL A 274 -4.91 -2.97 -27.11
N GLU A 275 -4.14 -2.66 -28.16
CA GLU A 275 -2.98 -3.46 -28.58
C GLU A 275 -1.68 -2.66 -28.44
N ASN A 276 -0.59 -3.37 -28.13
CA ASN A 276 0.77 -2.82 -28.11
C ASN A 276 0.92 -1.58 -27.20
N LEU A 277 0.20 -1.55 -26.06
CA LEU A 277 0.39 -0.47 -25.10
C LEU A 277 1.77 -0.59 -24.46
N VAL A 278 2.58 0.45 -24.66
CA VAL A 278 3.93 0.58 -24.12
C VAL A 278 4.09 1.98 -23.55
N PHE A 279 4.75 2.07 -22.40
CA PHE A 279 5.19 3.34 -21.85
C PHE A 279 6.71 3.47 -21.97
N THR A 280 7.15 4.65 -22.37
CA THR A 280 8.57 4.95 -22.57
C THR A 280 8.91 6.29 -21.97
N GLU A 281 10.09 6.36 -21.35
CA GLU A 281 10.75 7.61 -21.00
C GLU A 281 11.94 7.79 -21.95
N VAL A 282 11.93 8.90 -22.70
CA VAL A 282 13.03 9.22 -23.63
C VAL A 282 14.06 10.14 -22.95
N PRO A 283 15.34 10.14 -23.39
CA PRO A 283 16.43 10.86 -22.73
C PRO A 283 16.28 12.39 -22.55
N ALA A 284 15.25 13.01 -23.15
CA ALA A 284 14.92 14.41 -22.97
C ALA A 284 13.91 14.68 -21.83
N GLY A 285 13.52 13.65 -21.07
CA GLY A 285 12.52 13.72 -19.99
C GLY A 285 11.07 13.68 -20.47
N THR A 286 10.85 13.54 -21.79
CA THR A 286 9.51 13.28 -22.34
C THR A 286 9.12 11.84 -22.05
N ARG A 287 7.89 11.66 -21.59
CA ARG A 287 7.28 10.37 -21.34
C ARG A 287 6.10 10.17 -22.28
N SER A 288 5.93 8.95 -22.75
CA SER A 288 4.94 8.60 -23.77
C SER A 288 4.34 7.25 -23.46
N MET A 289 3.02 7.20 -23.33
CA MET A 289 2.24 5.97 -23.43
C MET A 289 1.63 5.90 -24.84
N ASP A 290 2.01 4.91 -25.64
CA ASP A 290 1.52 4.72 -27.00
C ASP A 290 0.77 3.39 -27.09
N TYR A 291 -0.33 3.34 -27.85
CA TYR A 291 -1.12 2.13 -28.06
C TYR A 291 -1.90 2.18 -29.39
N SER A 292 -2.42 1.03 -29.82
CA SER A 292 -3.29 0.91 -30.98
C SER A 292 -4.69 0.46 -30.58
N TYR A 293 -5.71 1.02 -31.20
CA TYR A 293 -7.11 0.63 -31.03
C TYR A 293 -7.84 0.76 -32.37
N GLN A 294 -8.49 -0.32 -32.82
CA GLN A 294 -9.21 -0.35 -34.11
C GLN A 294 -8.34 0.13 -35.30
N ASP A 295 -7.12 -0.40 -35.40
CA ASP A 295 -6.12 -0.04 -36.43
C ASP A 295 -5.70 1.44 -36.45
N GLN A 296 -5.97 2.19 -35.38
CA GLN A 296 -5.54 3.58 -35.22
C GLN A 296 -4.55 3.70 -34.05
N ALA A 297 -3.56 4.59 -34.21
CA ALA A 297 -2.57 4.88 -33.17
C ALA A 297 -3.02 6.03 -32.26
N TYR A 298 -2.86 5.83 -30.96
CA TYR A 298 -3.21 6.75 -29.89
C TYR A 298 -2.02 6.92 -28.94
N TYR A 299 -1.99 8.03 -28.20
CA TYR A 299 -0.92 8.33 -27.26
C TYR A 299 -1.33 9.31 -26.16
N ILE A 300 -0.61 9.25 -25.04
CA ILE A 300 -0.55 10.29 -24.02
C ILE A 300 0.92 10.64 -23.82
N ARG A 301 1.30 11.88 -24.13
CA ARG A 301 2.68 12.37 -23.99
C ARG A 301 2.72 13.53 -23.04
N TYR A 302 3.77 13.57 -22.23
CA TYR A 302 4.01 14.73 -21.40
C TYR A 302 5.50 14.95 -21.11
N ILE A 303 5.82 16.18 -20.75
CA ILE A 303 7.13 16.60 -20.28
C ILE A 303 6.94 17.63 -19.17
N ARG A 304 7.90 17.74 -18.25
CA ARG A 304 7.87 18.79 -17.22
C ARG A 304 7.82 20.19 -17.85
N SER A 305 6.98 21.06 -17.29
CA SER A 305 6.91 22.47 -17.64
C SER A 305 7.99 23.29 -16.90
N ASP A 306 8.13 24.56 -17.28
CA ASP A 306 8.90 25.55 -16.53
C ASP A 306 8.19 25.96 -15.22
N THR A 307 6.87 25.76 -15.15
CA THR A 307 6.09 25.97 -13.92
C THR A 307 6.33 24.79 -12.96
N PRO A 308 6.68 25.04 -11.68
CA PRO A 308 6.87 23.99 -10.69
C PRO A 308 5.65 23.05 -10.62
N ASP A 309 5.92 21.75 -10.55
CA ASP A 309 4.93 20.66 -10.45
C ASP A 309 3.83 20.68 -11.53
N CYS A 310 4.14 21.28 -12.68
CA CYS A 310 3.30 21.24 -13.86
C CYS A 310 3.97 20.49 -15.02
N TYR A 311 3.15 19.99 -15.91
CA TYR A 311 3.54 19.17 -17.05
C TYR A 311 2.78 19.62 -18.30
N LEU A 312 3.49 19.69 -19.41
CA LEU A 312 2.91 19.97 -20.72
C LEU A 312 2.49 18.63 -21.34
N PHE A 313 1.19 18.47 -21.58
CA PHE A 313 0.60 17.29 -22.18
C PHE A 313 0.24 17.54 -23.65
N GLU A 314 0.44 16.50 -24.46
CA GLU A 314 -0.18 16.32 -25.77
C GLU A 314 -0.78 14.92 -25.82
N THR A 315 -2.09 14.83 -26.04
CA THR A 315 -2.82 13.56 -26.00
C THR A 315 -3.65 13.38 -27.25
N ARG A 316 -3.73 12.13 -27.71
CA ARG A 316 -4.66 11.66 -28.73
C ARG A 316 -5.19 10.34 -28.24
N THR A 317 -6.38 10.32 -27.66
CA THR A 317 -6.94 9.18 -26.94
C THR A 317 -8.32 8.79 -27.46
N VAL A 318 -8.88 7.66 -27.02
CA VAL A 318 -10.28 7.34 -27.33
C VAL A 318 -11.22 8.28 -26.56
N THR A 319 -10.83 8.67 -25.34
CA THR A 319 -11.56 9.64 -24.50
C THR A 319 -11.84 10.95 -25.23
N ASN A 320 -10.84 11.49 -25.93
CA ASN A 320 -10.97 12.76 -26.66
C ASN A 320 -11.46 12.58 -28.12
N GLY A 321 -12.01 11.40 -28.47
CA GLY A 321 -12.53 11.13 -29.81
C GLY A 321 -11.45 10.94 -30.89
N GLY A 322 -10.18 10.83 -30.50
CA GLY A 322 -9.03 10.74 -31.40
C GLY A 322 -8.52 12.10 -31.89
N ASP A 323 -9.05 13.20 -31.35
CA ASP A 323 -8.55 14.55 -31.58
C ASP A 323 -7.26 14.79 -30.78
N VAL A 324 -6.39 15.68 -31.27
CA VAL A 324 -5.20 16.08 -30.52
C VAL A 324 -5.59 17.17 -29.52
N VAL A 325 -5.32 16.93 -28.24
CA VAL A 325 -5.54 17.87 -27.14
C VAL A 325 -4.19 18.19 -26.49
N THR A 326 -3.94 19.48 -26.24
CA THR A 326 -2.75 19.95 -25.54
C THR A 326 -3.14 20.80 -24.36
N GLY A 327 -2.39 20.71 -23.27
CA GLY A 327 -2.60 21.53 -22.08
C GLY A 327 -1.41 21.50 -21.15
N GLU A 328 -1.38 22.46 -20.22
CA GLU A 328 -0.49 22.41 -19.06
C GLU A 328 -1.33 22.00 -17.86
N TYR A 329 -0.89 20.97 -17.15
CA TYR A 329 -1.60 20.41 -16.01
C TYR A 329 -0.67 20.36 -14.81
N CYS A 330 -1.17 20.79 -13.66
CA CYS A 330 -0.40 20.98 -12.44
C CYS A 330 -0.94 20.14 -11.30
N ARG A 331 -0.06 19.83 -10.35
CA ARG A 331 -0.40 19.17 -9.09
C ARG A 331 -0.58 20.21 -7.97
#